data_AF-A0A6B3I3K6-F1
#
_entry.id   AF-A0A6B3I3K6-F1
#
_cell.length_a   1.000
_cell.length_b   1.000
_cell.length_c   1.000
_cell.angle_alpha   90.00
_cell.angle_beta   90.00
_cell.angle_gamma   90.00
#
_symmetry.space_group_name_H-M   'P 1'
#
loop_
_entity.id
_entity.type
_entity.pdbx_description
1 polymer ?
#
loop_
_entity_poly.entity_id
_entity_poly.type
_entity_poly.pdbx_seq_one_letter_code
_entity_poly.pdbx_strand_id
1 'polypeptide(L)'
;MSEGTEGSSTSAPRARLLGTATRIFYAEGIHSVGVDRIISEAQVTRATLYRHFTGKEDLVLAYLDRADRGIRAGIEAAQAGEPSAADAVRAIGR
;
A
#
# COMPACT_ATOMS: atom_id res chain seq x y z
N MET A 1 -13.94 -31.14 -5.79
CA MET A 1 -13.43 -30.24 -4.74
C MET A 1 -12.98 -28.99 -5.47
N SER A 2 -13.76 -27.92 -5.33
CA SER A 2 -13.80 -26.80 -6.26
C SER A 2 -12.53 -25.96 -6.24
N GLU A 3 -11.95 -25.78 -7.42
CA GLU A 3 -11.07 -24.66 -7.75
C GLU A 3 -11.84 -23.34 -7.60
N GLY A 4 -11.25 -22.40 -6.86
CA GLY A 4 -11.84 -21.10 -6.58
C GLY A 4 -10.80 -20.15 -6.00
N THR A 5 -9.63 -20.05 -6.64
CA THR A 5 -8.71 -18.92 -6.40
C THR A 5 -9.02 -17.83 -7.41
N GLU A 6 -10.20 -17.21 -7.29
CA GLU A 6 -10.41 -15.88 -7.86
C GLU A 6 -9.66 -14.89 -6.97
N GLY A 7 -8.38 -14.67 -7.29
CA GLY A 7 -7.68 -13.49 -6.80
C GLY A 7 -8.50 -12.28 -7.20
N SER A 8 -9.19 -11.67 -6.24
CA SER A 8 -9.99 -10.47 -6.44
C SER A 8 -9.16 -9.44 -7.20
N SER A 9 -9.49 -9.23 -8.48
CA SER A 9 -8.86 -8.17 -9.26
C SER A 9 -9.20 -6.86 -8.57
N THR A 10 -8.22 -6.29 -7.86
CA THR A 10 -8.43 -5.03 -7.15
C THR A 10 -8.84 -4.00 -8.18
N SER A 11 -9.98 -3.33 -7.96
CA SER A 11 -10.50 -2.32 -8.89
C SER A 11 -9.38 -1.36 -9.31
N ALA A 12 -9.21 -1.13 -10.61
CA ALA A 12 -8.15 -0.25 -11.11
C ALA A 12 -8.21 1.17 -10.48
N PRO A 13 -9.39 1.79 -10.26
CA PRO A 13 -9.49 3.02 -9.49
C PRO A 13 -9.02 2.90 -8.04
N ARG A 14 -9.33 1.80 -7.34
CA ARG A 14 -8.88 1.56 -5.96
C ARG A 14 -7.35 1.46 -5.90
N ALA A 15 -6.76 0.75 -6.86
CA ALA A 15 -5.31 0.61 -6.97
C ALA A 15 -4.62 1.97 -7.21
N ARG A 16 -5.15 2.81 -8.10
CA ARG A 16 -4.62 4.16 -8.34
C ARG A 16 -4.73 5.07 -7.13
N LEU A 17 -5.87 5.04 -6.43
CA LEU A 17 -6.07 5.78 -5.17
C LEU A 17 -5.03 5.38 -4.13
N LEU A 18 -4.91 4.08 -3.84
CA LEU A 18 -3.99 3.58 -2.83
C LEU A 18 -2.53 3.84 -3.21
N GLY A 19 -2.16 3.64 -4.48
CA GLY A 19 -0.80 3.92 -4.96
C GLY A 19 -0.43 5.40 -4.85
N THR A 20 -1.33 6.29 -5.22
CA THR A 20 -1.14 7.75 -5.10
C THR A 20 -1.04 8.18 -3.64
N ALA A 21 -1.96 7.69 -2.80
CA ALA A 21 -1.94 7.96 -1.37
C ALA A 21 -0.65 7.46 -0.71
N THR A 22 -0.19 6.26 -1.07
CA THR A 22 1.07 5.69 -0.56
C THR A 22 2.25 6.60 -0.85
N ARG A 23 2.41 7.05 -2.10
CA ARG A 23 3.51 7.95 -2.48
C ARG A 23 3.46 9.27 -1.70
N ILE A 24 2.29 9.89 -1.65
CA ILE A 24 2.14 11.23 -1.05
C ILE A 24 2.28 11.16 0.47
N PHE A 25 1.60 10.22 1.14
CA PHE A 25 1.70 10.07 2.61
C PHE A 25 3.11 9.72 3.06
N TYR A 26 3.82 8.90 2.30
CA TYR A 26 5.20 8.55 2.61
C TYR A 26 6.14 9.76 2.51
N ALA A 27 5.99 10.57 1.46
CA ALA A 27 6.87 11.71 1.22
C ALA A 27 6.58 12.93 2.12
N GLU A 28 5.31 13.17 2.45
CA GLU A 28 4.86 14.45 3.01
C GLU A 28 4.18 14.32 4.37
N GLY A 29 3.91 13.09 4.81
CA GLY A 29 3.15 12.79 6.02
C GLY A 29 1.64 12.74 5.80
N ILE A 30 0.95 12.10 6.75
CA ILE A 30 -0.50 11.84 6.66
C ILE A 30 -1.31 13.12 6.91
N HIS A 31 -0.92 13.93 7.89
CA HIS A 31 -1.73 15.07 8.35
C HIS A 31 -1.70 16.27 7.40
N SER A 32 -0.61 16.46 6.64
CA SER A 32 -0.40 17.55 5.69
C SER A 32 -1.22 17.41 4.39
N VAL A 33 -1.74 16.21 4.11
CA VAL A 33 -2.32 15.86 2.80
C VAL A 33 -3.84 15.75 2.89
N GLY A 34 -4.55 16.55 2.08
CA GLY A 34 -6.01 16.47 1.91
C GLY A 34 -6.44 15.43 0.88
N VAL A 35 -7.69 14.94 1.00
CA VAL A 35 -8.24 13.94 0.07
C VAL A 35 -8.38 14.45 -1.36
N ASP A 36 -8.56 15.77 -1.55
CA ASP A 36 -8.75 16.37 -2.88
C ASP A 36 -7.51 16.28 -3.75
N ARG A 37 -6.34 16.44 -3.15
CA ARG A 37 -5.07 16.26 -3.86
C ARG A 37 -4.90 14.81 -4.31
N ILE A 38 -5.21 13.85 -3.45
CA ILE A 38 -5.13 12.42 -3.78
C ILE A 38 -6.11 12.08 -4.92
N ILE A 39 -7.35 12.58 -4.86
CA ILE A 39 -8.37 12.38 -5.89
C ILE A 39 -7.88 12.91 -7.24
N SER A 40 -7.32 14.13 -7.25
CA SER A 40 -6.78 14.78 -8.44
C SER A 40 -5.61 13.99 -9.04
N GLU A 41 -4.60 13.67 -8.23
CA GLU A 41 -3.40 12.96 -8.72
C GLU A 41 -3.71 11.49 -9.12
N ALA A 42 -4.66 10.83 -8.46
CA ALA A 42 -5.09 9.47 -8.80
C ALA A 42 -6.01 9.40 -10.03
N GLN A 43 -6.44 10.56 -10.56
CA GLN A 43 -7.37 10.67 -11.69
C GLN A 43 -8.66 9.87 -11.42
N VAL A 44 -9.30 10.17 -10.29
CA VAL A 44 -10.59 9.58 -9.89
C VAL A 44 -11.56 10.68 -9.45
N THR A 45 -12.82 10.31 -9.22
CA THR A 45 -13.83 11.22 -8.66
C THR A 45 -13.93 11.08 -7.14
N ARG A 46 -14.47 12.09 -6.47
CA ARG A 46 -14.80 12.03 -5.03
C ARG A 46 -15.74 10.86 -4.71
N ALA A 47 -16.75 10.63 -5.54
CA ALA A 47 -17.64 9.47 -5.42
C ALA A 47 -16.90 8.14 -5.54
N THR A 48 -15.88 8.07 -6.39
CA THR A 48 -15.03 6.88 -6.53
C THR A 48 -14.15 6.64 -5.30
N LEU A 49 -13.62 7.71 -4.68
CA LEU A 49 -12.93 7.59 -3.39
C LEU A 49 -13.87 7.02 -2.34
N TYR A 50 -15.04 7.63 -2.13
CA TYR A 50 -15.96 7.21 -1.07
C TYR A 50 -16.64 5.85 -1.32
N ARG A 51 -16.70 5.38 -2.58
CA ARG A 51 -17.09 4.01 -2.89
C ARG A 51 -16.07 2.97 -2.42
N HIS A 52 -14.79 3.33 -2.40
CA HIS A 52 -13.70 2.41 -2.07
C HIS A 52 -13.15 2.58 -0.66
N PHE A 53 -13.28 3.78 -0.08
CA PHE A 53 -12.78 4.13 1.23
C PHE A 53 -13.80 5.01 1.94
N THR A 54 -14.25 4.61 3.13
CA THR A 54 -15.28 5.34 3.89
C THR A 54 -14.83 6.76 4.28
N GLY A 55 -13.51 6.99 4.33
CA GLY A 55 -12.91 8.28 4.64
C GLY A 55 -11.40 8.30 4.40
N LYS A 56 -10.76 9.40 4.81
CA LYS A 56 -9.30 9.53 4.74
C LYS A 56 -8.61 8.48 5.62
N GLU A 57 -9.18 8.23 6.79
CA GLU A 57 -8.69 7.29 7.80
C GLU A 57 -8.63 5.87 7.23
N ASP A 58 -9.64 5.44 6.50
CA ASP A 58 -9.68 4.13 5.86
C ASP A 58 -8.62 4.01 4.75
N LEU A 59 -8.41 5.08 3.98
CA LEU A 59 -7.32 5.14 3.01
C LEU A 59 -5.93 5.12 3.67
N VAL A 60 -5.78 5.76 4.83
CA VAL A 60 -4.56 5.72 5.64
C VAL A 60 -4.30 4.31 6.17
N LEU A 61 -5.32 3.63 6.71
CA LEU A 61 -5.19 2.24 7.17
C LEU A 61 -4.77 1.30 6.03
N ALA A 62 -5.37 1.46 4.85
CA ALA A 62 -4.99 0.68 3.66
C ALA A 62 -3.54 0.96 3.22
N TYR A 63 -3.09 2.21 3.33
CA TYR A 63 -1.69 2.56 3.09
C TYR A 63 -0.75 1.88 4.10
N LEU A 64 -1.07 1.94 5.40
CA LEU A 64 -0.26 1.35 6.45
C LEU A 64 -0.19 -0.19 6.33
N ASP A 65 -1.30 -0.85 6.02
CA ASP A 65 -1.33 -2.31 5.75
C ASP A 65 -0.43 -2.66 4.54
N ARG A 66 -0.48 -1.87 3.47
CA ARG A 66 0.40 -2.06 2.32
C ARG A 66 1.88 -1.88 2.68
N ALA A 67 2.22 -0.88 3.48
CA ALA A 67 3.57 -0.63 3.93
C ALA A 67 4.09 -1.77 4.83
N ASP A 68 3.28 -2.20 5.81
CA ASP A 68 3.60 -3.33 6.70
C ASP A 68 3.85 -4.63 5.92
N ARG A 69 2.97 -4.97 4.95
CA ARG A 69 3.18 -6.12 4.07
C ARG A 69 4.48 -6.04 3.28
N GLY A 70 4.82 -4.86 2.76
CA GLY A 70 6.07 -4.64 2.03
C GLY A 70 7.31 -4.86 2.90
N ILE A 71 7.28 -4.34 4.13
CA ILE A 71 8.35 -4.52 5.11
C ILE A 71 8.51 -6.00 5.46
N ARG A 72 7.42 -6.70 5.77
CA ARG A 72 7.44 -8.13 6.10
C ARG A 72 7.97 -8.97 4.94
N ALA A 73 7.50 -8.72 3.73
CA ALA A 73 7.98 -9.41 2.54
C ALA A 73 9.48 -9.20 2.31
N GLY A 74 10.00 -7.98 2.55
CA GLY A 74 11.44 -7.71 2.47
C GLY A 74 12.26 -8.48 3.52
N ILE A 75 11.75 -8.57 4.75
CA ILE A 75 12.38 -9.35 5.83
C ILE A 75 12.38 -10.84 5.47
N GLU A 76 11.25 -11.39 5.02
CA GLU A 76 11.11 -12.79 4.61
C GLU A 76 12.07 -13.13 3.46
N ALA A 77 12.18 -12.24 2.46
CA ALA A 77 13.10 -12.42 1.34
C ALA A 77 14.58 -12.41 1.78
N ALA A 78 14.95 -11.51 2.70
CA ALA A 78 16.30 -11.46 3.26
C ALA A 78 16.66 -12.71 4.06
N GLN A 79 15.70 -13.30 4.80
CA GLN A 79 15.90 -14.54 5.56
C GLN A 79 16.04 -15.76 4.65
N ALA A 80 15.33 -15.81 3.53
CA ALA A 80 15.38 -16.92 2.59
C ALA A 80 16.70 -16.97 1.79
N GLY A 81 17.40 -15.83 1.64
CA GLY A 81 18.58 -15.70 0.79
C GLY A 81 19.95 -15.85 1.48
N GLU A 82 20.02 -15.80 2.82
CA GLU A 82 21.30 -15.65 3.54
C GLU A 82 21.47 -16.68 4.68
N PRO A 83 22.63 -17.38 4.78
CA PRO A 83 22.89 -18.37 5.83
C PRO A 83 23.23 -17.76 7.19
N SER A 84 23.47 -16.44 7.28
CA SER A 84 23.88 -15.73 8.49
C SER A 84 22.95 -14.57 8.81
N ALA A 85 22.58 -14.44 10.10
CA ALA A 85 21.73 -13.36 10.59
C ALA A 85 22.30 -11.95 10.32
N ALA A 86 23.63 -11.81 10.28
CA ALA A 86 24.27 -10.53 9.99
C ALA A 86 24.10 -10.09 8.54
N ASP A 87 24.03 -11.04 7.59
CA ASP A 87 23.85 -10.76 6.17
C ASP A 87 22.39 -10.42 5.86
N ALA A 88 21.45 -11.12 6.51
CA ALA A 88 20.02 -10.79 6.45
C ALA A 88 19.72 -9.36 6.94
N VAL A 89 20.35 -8.91 8.03
CA VAL A 89 20.18 -7.52 8.52
C VAL A 89 20.72 -6.50 7.51
N ARG A 90 21.86 -6.77 6.87
CA ARG A 90 22.41 -5.87 5.82
C ARG A 90 21.61 -5.89 4.52
N ALA A 91 20.83 -6.94 4.26
CA ALA A 91 19.95 -7.02 3.10
C ALA A 91 18.68 -6.16 3.26
N ILE A 92 18.18 -5.99 4.50
CA ILE A 92 17.02 -5.14 4.79
C ILE A 92 17.34 -3.63 4.64
N GLY A 93 18.58 -3.24 4.93
CA GLY A 93 19.00 -1.82 4.94
C GLY A 93 19.59 -1.28 3.62
N ARG A 94 19.58 -2.07 2.54
CA ARG A 94 20.03 -1.67 1.20
C ARG A 94 18.85 -1.39 0.29
#